data_AF-A0A7S4HV94-F1
#
_entry.id   AF-A0A7S4HV94-F1
#
_cell.length_a   1.000
_cell.length_b   1.000
_cell.length_c   1.000
_cell.angle_alpha   90.00
_cell.angle_beta   90.00
_cell.angle_gamma   90.00
#
_symmetry.space_group_name_H-M   'P 1'
#
loop_
_entity.id
_entity.type
_entity.pdbx_description
1 polymer ?
#
loop_
_entity_poly.entity_id
_entity_poly.type
_entity_poly.pdbx_seq_one_letter_code
_entity_poly.pdbx_strand_id
1 'polypeptide(L)'
;PSLYKQEKFQNHISVQGGMFADEMGLGKTISMISLILSHPREKRNGKFLPCKPGINKPNFKPKFQSKATLVICPTHLVAQWKKEIETRTSLVCVTAPTIVQHRKLTYQSFIDADVVIYPHKFLASNTSYDNSPKPPKPSLSTKCP
;
A
#
# COMPACT_ATOMS: atom_id res chain seq x y z
N PRO A 1 5.78 3.65 51.18
CA PRO A 1 5.95 4.40 49.92
C PRO A 1 6.59 3.49 48.86
N SER A 2 5.74 2.71 48.20
CA SER A 2 6.11 1.64 47.27
C SER A 2 6.72 2.16 45.97
N LEU A 3 7.84 1.51 45.63
CA LEU A 3 8.69 1.70 44.47
C LEU A 3 7.91 1.54 43.15
N TYR A 4 7.74 2.64 42.40
CA TYR A 4 7.40 2.57 40.99
C TYR A 4 8.64 2.16 40.20
N LYS A 5 8.79 0.85 39.96
CA LYS A 5 9.78 0.28 39.06
C LYS A 5 9.28 0.52 37.62
N GLN A 6 9.82 1.54 36.96
CA GLN A 6 9.60 1.74 35.52
C GLN A 6 10.23 0.57 34.76
N GLU A 7 9.40 -0.33 34.24
CA GLU A 7 9.83 -1.36 33.30
C GLU A 7 10.23 -0.71 31.98
N LYS A 8 11.54 -0.62 31.73
CA LYS A 8 12.09 -0.22 30.44
C LYS A 8 11.81 -1.32 29.42
N PHE A 9 10.73 -1.17 28.63
CA PHE A 9 10.50 -1.96 27.43
C PHE A 9 11.54 -1.60 26.35
N GLN A 10 12.71 -2.22 26.39
CA GLN A 10 13.72 -2.13 25.32
C GLN A 10 13.40 -3.15 24.22
N ASN A 11 12.32 -2.92 23.47
CA ASN A 11 12.15 -3.54 22.16
C ASN A 11 12.65 -2.53 21.12
N HIS A 12 13.83 -2.78 20.54
CA HIS A 12 14.41 -1.93 19.50
C HIS A 12 13.66 -2.14 18.18
N ILE A 13 12.47 -1.53 18.04
CA ILE A 13 11.70 -1.55 16.80
C ILE A 13 12.31 -0.51 15.84
N SER A 14 13.06 -1.00 14.84
CA SER A 14 13.56 -0.14 13.75
C SER A 14 12.43 0.06 12.73
N VAL A 15 11.73 1.20 12.82
CA VAL A 15 10.69 1.59 11.85
C VAL A 15 11.33 2.46 10.76
N GLN A 16 10.95 2.22 9.49
CA GLN A 16 11.26 3.12 8.39
C GLN A 16 10.03 3.96 8.06
N GLY A 17 10.11 5.27 8.27
CA GLY A 17 9.05 6.23 8.01
C GLY A 17 8.39 6.79 9.28
N GLY A 18 7.25 7.46 9.11
CA GLY A 18 6.52 8.12 10.20
C GLY A 18 5.17 8.67 9.78
N MET A 19 4.49 9.35 10.70
CA MET A 19 3.25 10.06 10.44
C MET A 19 3.54 11.49 10.01
N PHE A 20 2.89 11.94 8.94
CA PHE A 20 3.01 13.31 8.44
C PHE A 20 1.66 14.02 8.61
N ALA A 21 1.56 14.86 9.65
CA ALA A 21 0.31 15.38 10.18
C ALA A 21 0.27 16.92 10.16
N ASP A 22 0.35 17.49 8.97
CA ASP A 22 0.27 18.94 8.76
C ASP A 22 -1.17 19.42 8.55
N GLU A 23 -1.39 20.72 8.77
CA GLU A 23 -2.67 21.38 8.48
C GLU A 23 -3.09 21.25 7.01
N MET A 24 -4.40 21.28 6.78
CA MET A 24 -4.96 21.28 5.43
C MET A 24 -4.54 22.58 4.72
N GLY A 25 -4.01 22.47 3.50
CA GLY A 25 -3.54 23.62 2.72
C GLY A 25 -2.02 23.77 2.64
N LEU A 26 -1.25 23.12 3.51
CA LEU A 26 0.23 23.21 3.52
C LEU A 26 0.94 22.37 2.44
N GLY A 27 0.24 21.99 1.37
CA GLY A 27 0.85 21.29 0.24
C GLY A 27 1.32 19.86 0.54
N LYS A 28 0.71 19.16 1.50
CA LYS A 28 1.09 17.79 1.90
C LYS A 28 1.30 16.81 0.74
N THR A 29 0.41 16.86 -0.25
CA THR A 29 0.51 16.01 -1.45
C THR A 29 1.83 16.26 -2.18
N ILE A 30 2.24 17.53 -2.30
CA ILE A 30 3.47 17.92 -2.98
C ILE A 30 4.70 17.54 -2.18
N SER A 31 4.66 17.71 -0.86
CA SER A 31 5.73 17.23 0.02
C SER A 31 5.95 15.72 -0.17
N MET A 32 4.87 14.94 -0.26
CA MET A 32 4.94 13.49 -0.51
C MET A 32 5.47 13.14 -1.90
N ILE A 33 5.05 13.87 -2.94
CA ILE A 33 5.58 13.69 -4.30
C ILE A 33 7.08 14.02 -4.34
N SER A 34 7.50 15.10 -3.68
CA SER A 34 8.91 15.49 -3.55
C SER A 34 9.73 14.41 -2.82
N LEU A 35 9.16 13.79 -1.78
CA LEU A 35 9.80 12.68 -1.08
C LEU A 35 10.03 11.48 -2.00
N ILE A 36 9.03 11.12 -2.82
CA ILE A 36 9.15 10.03 -3.80
C ILE A 36 10.24 10.34 -4.83
N LEU A 37 10.29 11.58 -5.33
CA LEU A 37 11.31 12.02 -6.29
C LEU A 37 12.73 12.02 -5.71
N SER A 38 12.87 12.37 -4.43
CA SER A 38 14.17 12.45 -3.77
C SER A 38 14.76 11.08 -3.44
N HIS A 39 13.92 10.03 -3.41
CA HIS A 39 14.32 8.66 -3.09
C HIS A 39 13.89 7.68 -4.19
N PRO A 40 14.38 7.85 -5.44
CA PRO A 40 14.03 6.96 -6.53
C PRO A 40 14.55 5.55 -6.23
N ARG A 41 13.66 4.56 -6.32
CA ARG A 41 14.05 3.16 -6.17
C ARG A 41 14.68 2.66 -7.46
N GLU A 42 15.80 1.97 -7.36
CA GLU A 42 16.48 1.38 -8.53
C GLU A 42 15.52 0.52 -9.35
N LYS A 43 15.59 0.64 -10.68
CA LYS A 43 14.86 -0.21 -11.62
C LYS A 43 15.33 -1.65 -11.43
N ARG A 44 14.57 -2.43 -10.67
CA ARG A 44 14.74 -3.88 -10.63
C ARG A 44 14.03 -4.43 -11.86
N ASN A 45 14.71 -5.28 -12.65
CA ASN A 45 14.22 -5.82 -13.93
C ASN A 45 13.01 -6.77 -13.79
N GLY A 46 12.05 -6.49 -12.91
CA GLY A 46 10.88 -7.32 -12.70
C GLY A 46 11.22 -8.75 -12.33
N LYS A 47 12.36 -8.98 -11.66
CA LYS A 47 12.77 -10.34 -11.27
C LYS A 47 11.67 -10.93 -10.40
N PHE A 48 11.12 -12.06 -10.83
CA PHE A 48 10.23 -12.85 -10.00
C PHE A 48 11.00 -13.30 -8.76
N LEU A 49 10.37 -13.13 -7.60
CA LEU A 49 10.96 -13.56 -6.34
C LEU A 49 10.94 -15.10 -6.34
N PRO A 50 12.09 -15.76 -6.08
CA PRO A 50 12.13 -17.21 -6.02
C PRO A 50 11.15 -17.70 -4.96
N CYS A 51 10.32 -18.67 -5.33
CA CYS A 51 9.52 -19.41 -4.39
C CYS A 51 10.47 -20.16 -3.46
N LYS A 52 10.24 -20.12 -2.14
CA LYS A 52 10.98 -21.01 -1.23
C LYS A 52 10.72 -22.46 -1.68
N PRO A 53 11.75 -23.26 -2.01
CA PRO A 53 11.56 -24.66 -2.37
C PRO A 53 10.88 -25.38 -1.18
N GLY A 54 9.78 -26.08 -1.44
CA GLY A 54 9.04 -26.87 -0.43
C GLY A 54 7.65 -26.33 -0.02
N ILE A 55 7.21 -25.15 -0.49
CA ILE A 55 5.84 -24.67 -0.23
C ILE A 55 4.95 -24.95 -1.45
N ASN A 56 4.41 -26.17 -1.52
CA ASN A 56 3.36 -26.53 -2.48
C ASN A 56 2.02 -25.91 -2.03
N LYS A 57 1.84 -24.61 -2.29
CA LYS A 57 0.52 -23.97 -2.17
C LYS A 57 -0.20 -24.07 -3.52
N PRO A 58 -1.37 -24.74 -3.62
CA PRO A 58 -2.09 -24.94 -4.88
C PRO A 58 -2.54 -23.64 -5.58
N ASN A 59 -2.39 -22.48 -4.92
CA ASN A 59 -2.74 -21.16 -5.44
C ASN A 59 -1.56 -20.16 -5.40
N PHE A 60 -0.32 -20.66 -5.55
CA PHE A 60 0.85 -19.78 -5.48
C PHE A 60 0.86 -18.77 -6.65
N LYS A 61 0.65 -17.48 -6.33
CA LYS A 61 0.82 -16.39 -7.29
C LYS A 61 2.27 -15.92 -7.27
N PRO A 62 2.97 -15.90 -8.43
CA PRO A 62 4.36 -15.44 -8.48
C PRO A 62 4.44 -13.99 -8.03
N LYS A 63 5.29 -13.72 -7.03
CA LYS A 63 5.58 -12.37 -6.56
C LYS A 63 6.68 -11.76 -7.38
N PHE A 64 6.64 -10.45 -7.55
CA PHE A 64 7.64 -9.71 -8.29
C PHE A 64 8.14 -8.50 -7.54
N GLN A 65 9.32 -8.06 -7.94
CA GLN A 65 9.88 -6.83 -7.44
C GLN A 65 9.42 -5.66 -8.33
N SER A 66 8.76 -4.68 -7.71
CA SER A 66 8.44 -3.40 -8.33
C SER A 66 9.26 -2.29 -7.66
N LYS A 67 9.67 -1.30 -8.47
CA LYS A 67 10.26 -0.05 -7.99
C LYS A 67 9.20 0.94 -7.50
N ALA A 68 7.93 0.73 -7.85
CA ALA A 68 6.89 1.71 -7.65
C ALA A 68 6.60 1.99 -6.17
N THR A 69 6.29 3.24 -5.86
CA THR A 69 5.72 3.64 -4.58
C THR A 69 4.20 3.46 -4.61
N LEU A 70 3.66 2.74 -3.64
CA LEU A 70 2.21 2.52 -3.51
C LEU A 70 1.58 3.66 -2.69
N VAL A 71 0.63 4.37 -3.28
CA VAL A 71 -0.18 5.40 -2.61
C VAL A 71 -1.60 4.86 -2.42
N ILE A 72 -2.04 4.81 -1.17
CA ILE A 72 -3.41 4.42 -0.82
C ILE A 72 -4.15 5.67 -0.34
N CYS A 73 -5.27 5.99 -0.97
CA CYS A 73 -6.04 7.18 -0.62
C CYS A 73 -7.56 6.95 -0.69
N PRO A 74 -8.38 7.87 -0.12
CA PRO A 74 -9.81 7.93 -0.41
C PRO A 74 -10.10 7.97 -1.91
N THR A 75 -11.21 7.34 -2.34
CA THR A 75 -11.55 7.18 -3.76
C THR A 75 -11.58 8.48 -4.56
N HIS A 76 -12.10 9.56 -3.98
CA HIS A 76 -12.19 10.86 -4.64
C HIS A 76 -10.82 11.54 -4.82
N LEU A 77 -9.80 11.15 -4.04
CA LEU A 77 -8.46 11.72 -4.14
C LEU A 77 -7.59 11.04 -5.19
N VAL A 78 -7.96 9.86 -5.70
CA VAL A 78 -7.17 9.11 -6.70
C VAL A 78 -6.90 9.97 -7.95
N ALA A 79 -7.94 10.62 -8.48
CA ALA A 79 -7.82 11.47 -9.66
C ALA A 79 -6.98 12.72 -9.37
N GLN A 80 -7.12 13.30 -8.18
CA GLN A 80 -6.34 14.46 -7.76
C GLN A 80 -4.85 14.12 -7.66
N TRP A 81 -4.49 13.03 -6.98
CA TRP A 81 -3.10 12.57 -6.87
C TRP A 81 -2.49 12.32 -8.25
N LYS A 82 -3.22 11.62 -9.12
CA LYS A 82 -2.78 11.36 -10.50
C LYS A 82 -2.48 12.67 -11.23
N LYS A 83 -3.41 13.63 -11.20
CA LYS A 83 -3.25 14.94 -11.83
C LYS A 83 -2.04 15.70 -11.29
N GLU A 84 -1.85 15.74 -9.97
CA GLU A 84 -0.72 16.44 -9.35
C GLU A 84 0.63 15.84 -9.74
N ILE A 85 0.72 14.51 -9.85
CA ILE A 85 1.95 13.81 -10.29
C ILE A 85 2.23 14.09 -11.77
N GLU A 86 1.24 13.89 -12.65
CA GLU A 86 1.40 14.04 -14.10
C GLU A 86 1.66 15.50 -14.51
N THR A 87 1.12 16.47 -13.77
CA THR A 87 1.30 17.90 -14.10
C THR A 87 2.67 18.43 -13.67
N ARG A 88 3.26 17.86 -12.61
CA ARG A 88 4.43 18.45 -11.94
C ARG A 88 5.70 17.60 -12.05
N THR A 89 5.58 16.37 -12.53
CA THR A 89 6.68 15.41 -12.59
C THR A 89 6.61 14.59 -13.87
N SER A 90 7.71 13.93 -14.22
CA SER A 90 7.77 12.94 -15.31
C SER A 90 7.59 11.49 -14.82
N LEU A 91 7.06 11.29 -13.62
CA LEU A 91 6.88 9.95 -13.04
C LEU A 91 5.79 9.18 -13.76
N VAL A 92 6.02 7.89 -14.01
CA VAL A 92 5.01 7.01 -14.59
C VAL A 92 4.01 6.61 -13.52
N CYS A 93 2.80 7.18 -13.58
CA CYS A 93 1.74 6.94 -12.62
C CYS A 93 0.68 5.96 -13.16
N VAL A 94 0.46 4.85 -12.45
CA VAL A 94 -0.58 3.86 -12.77
C VAL A 94 -1.68 3.91 -11.72
N THR A 95 -2.93 3.91 -12.16
CA THR A 95 -4.10 3.96 -11.27
C THR A 95 -5.07 2.82 -11.55
N ALA A 96 -5.62 2.23 -10.50
CA ALA A 96 -6.68 1.23 -10.62
C ALA A 96 -7.79 1.49 -9.59
N PRO A 97 -8.70 2.45 -9.84
CA PRO A 97 -9.80 2.78 -8.96
C PRO A 97 -10.85 1.66 -8.82
N THR A 98 -10.96 0.76 -9.80
CA THR A 98 -11.95 -0.35 -9.79
C THR A 98 -11.31 -1.68 -10.15
N ILE A 99 -11.98 -2.78 -9.80
CA ILE A 99 -11.54 -4.13 -10.18
C ILE A 99 -11.52 -4.35 -11.69
N VAL A 100 -12.45 -3.74 -12.41
CA VAL A 100 -12.49 -3.83 -13.87
C VAL A 100 -11.26 -3.16 -14.49
N GLN A 101 -10.84 -2.01 -13.95
CA GLN A 101 -9.65 -1.32 -14.43
C GLN A 101 -8.36 -2.04 -14.00
N HIS A 102 -8.31 -2.55 -12.77
CA HIS A 102 -7.19 -3.37 -12.30
C HIS A 102 -6.93 -4.59 -13.21
N ARG A 103 -7.99 -5.30 -13.61
CA ARG A 103 -7.88 -6.48 -14.48
C ARG A 103 -7.33 -6.17 -15.89
N LYS A 104 -7.38 -4.92 -16.33
CA LYS A 104 -6.78 -4.49 -17.60
C LYS A 104 -5.28 -4.20 -17.48
N LEU A 105 -4.75 -4.05 -16.25
CA LEU A 105 -3.34 -3.76 -16.04
C LEU A 105 -2.51 -5.02 -16.19
N THR A 106 -1.43 -4.89 -16.95
CA THR A 106 -0.46 -5.97 -17.14
C THR A 106 0.60 -5.93 -16.05
N TYR A 107 1.28 -7.05 -15.88
CA TYR A 107 2.49 -7.15 -15.06
C TYR A 107 3.53 -6.07 -15.40
N GLN A 108 3.74 -5.84 -16.70
CA GLN A 108 4.68 -4.84 -17.22
C GLN A 108 4.32 -3.42 -16.75
N SER A 109 3.02 -3.10 -16.70
CA SER A 109 2.54 -1.81 -16.22
C SER A 109 3.01 -1.51 -14.78
N PHE A 110 3.13 -2.54 -13.93
CA PHE A 110 3.58 -2.37 -12.54
C PHE A 110 5.11 -2.37 -12.37
N ILE A 111 5.86 -2.91 -13.33
CA ILE A 111 7.33 -2.83 -13.32
C ILE A 111 7.78 -1.45 -13.76
N ASP A 112 7.15 -0.92 -14.81
CA ASP A 112 7.56 0.34 -15.41
C ASP A 112 7.11 1.55 -14.59
N ALA A 113 6.01 1.42 -13.85
CA ALA A 113 5.47 2.45 -12.97
C ALA A 113 6.48 2.90 -11.90
N ASP A 114 6.46 4.20 -11.61
CA ASP A 114 7.13 4.82 -10.47
C ASP A 114 6.17 5.00 -9.30
N VAL A 115 4.88 5.23 -9.59
CA VAL A 115 3.84 5.40 -8.57
C VAL A 115 2.62 4.58 -8.98
N VAL A 116 2.05 3.86 -8.01
CA VAL A 116 0.81 3.12 -8.18
C VAL A 116 -0.20 3.62 -7.15
N ILE A 117 -1.37 4.07 -7.61
CA ILE A 117 -2.40 4.63 -6.75
C ILE A 117 -3.60 3.68 -6.68
N TYR A 118 -4.00 3.33 -5.45
CA TYR A 118 -5.20 2.55 -5.17
C TYR A 118 -6.13 3.27 -4.21
N PRO A 119 -7.46 3.17 -4.41
CA PRO A 119 -8.39 3.63 -3.41
C PRO A 119 -8.45 2.63 -2.25
N HIS A 120 -8.59 3.13 -1.02
CA HIS A 120 -8.69 2.29 0.18
C HIS A 120 -9.79 1.21 0.04
N LYS A 121 -10.96 1.58 -0.54
CA LYS A 121 -12.08 0.66 -0.75
C LYS A 121 -11.71 -0.56 -1.59
N PHE A 122 -10.81 -0.40 -2.57
CA PHE A 122 -10.36 -1.50 -3.42
C PHE A 122 -9.60 -2.55 -2.61
N LEU A 123 -8.74 -2.13 -1.69
CA LEU A 123 -7.99 -3.06 -0.85
C LEU A 123 -8.90 -3.77 0.16
N ALA A 124 -9.85 -3.05 0.75
CA ALA A 124 -10.80 -3.62 1.70
C ALA A 124 -11.72 -4.69 1.08
N SER A 125 -12.27 -4.43 -0.12
CA SER A 125 -13.13 -5.39 -0.84
C SER A 125 -12.39 -6.63 -1.34
N ASN A 126 -11.09 -6.47 -1.56
CA ASN A 126 -10.22 -7.49 -2.16
C ASN A 126 -9.63 -8.47 -1.14
N THR A 127 -10.03 -8.39 0.13
CA THR A 127 -9.85 -9.50 1.11
C THR A 127 -10.46 -10.82 0.63
N SER A 128 -11.31 -10.80 -0.40
CA SER A 128 -11.79 -12.03 -1.09
C SER A 128 -10.73 -12.72 -1.96
N TYR A 129 -9.57 -12.12 -2.23
CA TYR A 129 -8.45 -12.77 -2.92
C TYR A 129 -7.45 -13.42 -1.95
N ASP A 130 -7.64 -13.24 -0.64
CA ASP A 130 -7.03 -14.08 0.36
C ASP A 130 -7.91 -15.34 0.48
N ASN A 131 -7.37 -16.48 0.08
CA ASN A 131 -8.01 -17.77 0.30
C ASN A 131 -7.91 -18.20 1.79
N SER A 132 -7.44 -17.32 2.68
CA SER A 132 -7.58 -17.51 4.13
C SER A 132 -9.05 -17.67 4.50
N PRO A 133 -9.41 -18.59 5.41
CA PRO A 133 -10.77 -18.71 5.92
C PRO A 133 -11.20 -17.36 6.50
N LYS A 134 -12.33 -16.82 6.01
CA LYS A 134 -12.89 -15.57 6.54
C LYS A 134 -13.18 -15.79 8.04
N PRO A 135 -12.81 -14.84 8.92
CA PRO A 135 -13.28 -14.90 10.30
C PRO A 135 -14.82 -14.92 10.28
N PRO A 136 -15.45 -15.70 11.17
CA PRO A 136 -16.91 -15.74 11.26
C PRO A 136 -17.43 -14.33 11.44
N LYS A 137 -18.45 -13.95 10.67
CA LYS A 137 -19.11 -12.65 10.84
C LYS A 137 -19.60 -12.59 12.28
N PRO A 138 -19.30 -11.52 13.04
CA PRO A 138 -19.90 -11.36 14.35
C PRO A 138 -21.41 -11.31 14.16
N SER A 139 -22.10 -12.33 14.67
CA SER A 139 -23.54 -12.28 14.83
C SER A 139 -23.84 -11.11 15.76
N LEU A 140 -24.48 -10.05 15.24
CA LEU A 140 -25.09 -9.06 16.10
C LEU A 140 -26.11 -9.79 16.98
N SER A 141 -25.73 -10.10 18.21
CA SER A 141 -26.66 -10.47 19.26
C SER A 141 -27.38 -9.18 19.66
N THR A 142 -28.46 -8.87 18.95
CA THR A 142 -29.46 -7.91 19.44
C THR A 142 -30.27 -8.59 20.54
N LYS A 143 -29.64 -8.79 21.71
CA LYS A 143 -30.30 -8.91 23.00
C LYS A 143 -29.33 -8.37 24.05
N CYS A 144 -29.51 -7.10 24.40
CA CYS A 144 -29.09 -6.60 25.72
C CYS A 144 -30.30 -6.75 26.67
N PRO A 145 -30.06 -7.07 27.95
CA PRO A 145 -31.10 -7.13 28.98
C PRO A 145 -31.75 -5.77 29.24
#